data_AF-A0A9P5T026-F1
#
_entry.id   AF-A0A9P5T026-F1
#
_cell.length_a   1.000
_cell.length_b   1.000
_cell.length_c   1.000
_cell.angle_alpha   90.00
_cell.angle_beta   90.00
_cell.angle_gamma   90.00
#
_symmetry.space_group_name_H-M   'P 1'
#
loop_
_entity.id
_entity.type
_entity.pdbx_description
1 polymer ?
#
loop_
_entity_poly.entity_id
_entity_poly.type
_entity_poly.pdbx_seq_one_letter_code
_entity_poly.pdbx_strand_id
1 'polypeptide(L)'
;SPAIHIRESVLDLEVVYWAMFINVAAEYLVPRTQCLRLGTTGPITISCTKLKYLLSHCSSTLKELTLHVKVTYDEEDKGHEIDQEELMAWTRLKRLVLLLNPNESDSKAFWPWLWRRCSEVEELRLGHLTPIFESLAEGISDLMPRLNRIHFSGGTNPKRIGAVLSSCHRGWKEVDISEASLIPSTKASLMEHCSTLERLVLDGNYGLTDREKVAFLARCPMLRELICTATQRGYRQEVSGFSSHIFIDRDPDTGELKTWACESSLKVLRVMIIDIPRPETYFPGLPPHMRKEAYPGQGQELQMQVYERLARLINLETLVLGEVDSKRLYFTGLAMTLESGLYRLSRMTALKELHVPYMTAWIGLEEVQWMAEHWPKLHVIAAEEQLNFSGEVQQYHPGIHLGSLE
;
A
#
# COMPACT_ATOMS: atom_id res chain seq x y z
N SER A 1 33.72 -2.54 -4.10
CA SER A 1 34.08 -3.04 -5.44
C SER A 1 32.86 -3.02 -6.34
N PRO A 2 32.98 -2.66 -7.62
CA PRO A 2 31.86 -2.81 -8.56
C PRO A 2 31.47 -4.29 -8.62
N ALA A 3 30.20 -4.59 -8.35
CA ALA A 3 29.68 -5.94 -8.40
C ALA A 3 28.70 -6.06 -9.57
N ILE A 4 28.83 -7.14 -10.34
CA ILE A 4 27.81 -7.57 -11.30
C ILE A 4 27.23 -8.84 -10.73
N HIS A 5 25.94 -8.80 -10.41
CA HIS A 5 25.22 -9.97 -9.93
C HIS A 5 24.36 -10.51 -11.07
N ILE A 6 24.77 -11.64 -11.63
CA ILE A 6 23.97 -12.42 -12.58
C ILE A 6 23.37 -13.59 -11.81
N ARG A 7 22.05 -13.60 -11.64
CA ARG A 7 21.31 -14.73 -11.05
C ARG A 7 20.21 -15.16 -12.01
N GLU A 8 20.40 -16.29 -12.68
CA GLU A 8 19.39 -17.10 -13.43
C GLU A 8 18.32 -16.37 -14.29
N SER A 9 18.46 -15.07 -14.58
CA SER A 9 17.62 -14.19 -15.45
C SER A 9 17.53 -12.73 -14.95
N VAL A 10 18.11 -12.43 -13.79
CA VAL A 10 18.22 -11.08 -13.21
C VAL A 10 19.61 -10.53 -13.49
N LEU A 11 19.67 -9.31 -14.02
CA LEU A 11 20.90 -8.55 -14.23
C LEU A 11 20.81 -7.25 -13.42
N ASP A 12 21.61 -7.18 -12.35
CA ASP A 12 21.81 -5.98 -11.55
C ASP A 12 23.10 -5.28 -11.99
N LEU A 13 23.00 -4.02 -12.41
CA LEU A 13 24.14 -3.20 -12.85
C LEU A 13 24.37 -2.01 -11.90
N GLU A 14 25.53 -2.00 -11.22
CA GLU A 14 25.87 -1.07 -10.13
C GLU A 14 27.12 -0.18 -10.39
N VAL A 15 27.67 -0.15 -11.61
CA VAL A 15 29.11 0.13 -11.81
C VAL A 15 29.43 1.60 -12.12
N VAL A 16 30.48 2.18 -11.53
CA VAL A 16 30.97 3.57 -11.78
C VAL A 16 31.70 3.74 -13.13
N TYR A 17 32.10 2.66 -13.81
CA TYR A 17 32.80 2.64 -15.11
C TYR A 17 31.89 2.21 -16.27
N TRP A 18 30.83 2.99 -16.54
CA TRP A 18 29.78 2.66 -17.51
C TRP A 18 30.24 2.58 -18.98
N ALA A 19 31.20 3.42 -19.40
CA ALA A 19 31.44 3.63 -20.83
C ALA A 19 31.91 2.37 -21.59
N MET A 20 32.74 1.52 -20.98
CA MET A 20 33.22 0.29 -21.63
C MET A 20 32.25 -0.89 -21.47
N PHE A 21 31.45 -0.90 -20.41
CA PHE A 21 30.62 -2.07 -20.08
C PHE A 21 29.24 -2.05 -20.77
N ILE A 22 28.73 -0.87 -21.16
CA ILE A 22 27.41 -0.76 -21.81
C ILE A 22 27.33 -1.59 -23.09
N ASN A 23 28.37 -1.56 -23.93
CA ASN A 23 28.35 -2.31 -25.19
C ASN A 23 28.33 -3.81 -24.92
N VAL A 24 29.17 -4.29 -23.99
CA VAL A 24 29.20 -5.71 -23.60
C VAL A 24 27.87 -6.14 -22.97
N ALA A 25 27.31 -5.32 -22.08
CA ALA A 25 26.03 -5.62 -21.44
C ALA A 25 24.89 -5.66 -22.48
N ALA A 26 24.82 -4.68 -23.37
CA ALA A 26 23.82 -4.58 -24.43
C ALA A 26 23.89 -5.76 -25.40
N GLU A 27 25.08 -6.16 -25.83
CA GLU A 27 25.24 -7.23 -26.83
C GLU A 27 25.06 -8.64 -26.24
N TYR A 28 25.56 -8.89 -25.02
CA TYR A 28 25.69 -10.26 -24.51
C TYR A 28 24.75 -10.59 -23.35
N LEU A 29 24.45 -9.62 -22.49
CA LEU A 29 23.72 -9.88 -21.23
C LEU A 29 22.24 -9.55 -21.37
N VAL A 30 21.94 -8.32 -21.81
CA VAL A 30 20.59 -7.76 -21.88
C VAL A 30 19.61 -8.57 -22.77
N PRO A 31 20.01 -9.16 -23.91
CA PRO A 31 19.09 -9.92 -24.76
C PRO A 31 18.56 -11.23 -24.11
N ARG A 32 19.13 -11.67 -22.99
CA ARG A 32 18.69 -12.90 -22.30
C ARG A 32 18.00 -12.63 -20.96
N THR A 33 17.95 -11.38 -20.56
CA THR A 33 17.47 -10.95 -19.25
C THR A 33 15.94 -10.91 -19.21
N GLN A 34 15.35 -11.41 -18.11
CA GLN A 34 13.91 -11.23 -17.83
C GLN A 34 13.66 -10.09 -16.84
N CYS A 35 14.64 -9.75 -16.01
CA CYS A 35 14.59 -8.64 -15.06
C CYS A 35 15.87 -7.80 -15.17
N LEU A 36 15.73 -6.58 -15.66
CA LEU A 36 16.84 -5.63 -15.77
C LEU A 36 16.71 -4.56 -14.68
N ARG A 37 17.74 -4.43 -13.84
CA ARG A 37 17.77 -3.39 -12.80
C ARG A 37 19.03 -2.54 -12.94
N LEU A 38 18.81 -1.24 -13.06
CA LEU A 38 19.86 -0.25 -13.16
C LEU A 38 19.86 0.61 -11.88
N GLY A 39 21.00 0.68 -11.17
CA GLY A 39 21.16 1.55 -9.99
C GLY A 39 20.57 1.01 -8.68
N THR A 40 20.66 -0.30 -8.42
CA THR A 40 20.12 -0.94 -7.20
C THR A 40 20.67 -0.37 -5.89
N THR A 41 21.92 0.10 -5.87
CA THR A 41 22.56 0.72 -4.69
C THR A 41 22.47 2.24 -4.66
N GLY A 42 21.92 2.87 -5.71
CA GLY A 42 21.83 4.32 -5.84
C GLY A 42 21.70 4.78 -7.29
N PRO A 43 21.36 6.06 -7.52
CA PRO A 43 21.11 6.58 -8.85
C PRO A 43 22.40 6.60 -9.67
N ILE A 44 22.37 5.97 -10.85
CA ILE A 44 23.50 5.99 -11.80
C ILE A 44 23.31 7.12 -12.80
N THR A 45 24.38 7.86 -13.14
CA THR A 45 24.29 8.88 -14.21
C THR A 45 24.54 8.23 -15.56
N ILE A 46 23.60 8.34 -16.49
CA ILE A 46 23.70 7.76 -17.85
C ILE A 46 23.12 8.73 -18.89
N SER A 47 23.77 8.86 -20.05
CA SER A 47 23.20 9.70 -21.11
C SER A 47 21.94 9.05 -21.71
N CYS A 48 21.01 9.88 -22.19
CA CYS A 48 19.80 9.44 -22.87
C CYS A 48 20.11 8.42 -23.98
N THR A 49 21.10 8.68 -24.83
CA THR A 49 21.45 7.81 -25.96
C THR A 49 22.02 6.49 -25.52
N LYS A 50 22.90 6.48 -24.51
CA LYS A 50 23.44 5.24 -23.92
C LYS A 50 22.35 4.39 -23.28
N LEU A 51 21.40 5.02 -22.59
CA LEU A 51 20.27 4.32 -21.99
C LEU A 51 19.33 3.76 -23.07
N LYS A 52 19.01 4.54 -24.10
CA LYS A 52 18.23 4.07 -25.26
C LYS A 52 18.92 2.89 -25.95
N TYR A 53 20.23 2.98 -26.18
CA TYR A 53 21.02 1.91 -26.78
C TYR A 53 20.92 0.63 -25.95
N LEU A 54 21.21 0.71 -24.64
CA LEU A 54 21.11 -0.44 -23.75
C LEU A 54 19.71 -1.07 -23.76
N LEU A 55 18.67 -0.24 -23.64
CA LEU A 55 17.28 -0.69 -23.59
C LEU A 55 16.76 -1.22 -24.93
N SER A 56 17.28 -0.73 -26.06
CA SER A 56 16.93 -1.25 -27.40
C SER A 56 17.39 -2.68 -27.63
N HIS A 57 18.41 -3.13 -26.89
CA HIS A 57 18.90 -4.51 -26.93
C HIS A 57 18.16 -5.44 -25.97
N CYS A 58 17.22 -4.92 -25.17
CA CYS A 58 16.37 -5.75 -24.32
C CYS A 58 15.52 -6.68 -25.18
N SER A 59 15.55 -7.97 -24.83
CA SER A 59 14.73 -8.97 -25.51
C SER A 59 13.24 -8.79 -25.20
N SER A 60 12.39 -9.29 -26.11
CA SER A 60 10.95 -9.43 -25.89
C SER A 60 10.60 -10.35 -24.71
N THR A 61 11.58 -11.05 -24.12
CA THR A 61 11.43 -11.82 -22.89
C THR A 61 11.48 -10.99 -21.60
N LEU A 62 11.83 -9.69 -21.68
CA LEU A 62 11.89 -8.80 -20.51
C LEU A 62 10.51 -8.71 -19.85
N LYS A 63 10.44 -8.97 -18.54
CA LYS A 63 9.22 -8.96 -17.71
C LYS A 63 9.19 -7.82 -16.71
N GLU A 64 10.36 -7.45 -16.18
CA GLU A 64 10.52 -6.38 -15.18
C GLU A 64 11.69 -5.47 -15.58
N LEU A 65 11.45 -4.15 -15.49
CA LEU A 65 12.47 -3.12 -15.68
C LEU A 65 12.49 -2.18 -14.47
N THR A 66 13.65 -2.03 -13.85
CA THR A 66 13.89 -1.08 -12.76
C THR A 66 14.93 -0.06 -13.19
N LEU A 67 14.55 1.21 -13.20
CA LEU A 67 15.39 2.34 -13.56
C LEU A 67 15.60 3.23 -12.34
N HIS A 68 16.74 3.07 -11.66
CA HIS A 68 17.24 4.01 -10.67
C HIS A 68 18.39 4.80 -11.27
N VAL A 69 18.04 5.76 -12.13
CA VAL A 69 19.00 6.45 -13.00
C VAL A 69 18.80 7.96 -12.95
N LYS A 70 19.89 8.69 -13.14
CA LYS A 70 19.95 10.10 -13.49
C LYS A 70 20.24 10.20 -14.99
N VAL A 71 19.26 10.58 -15.79
CA VAL A 71 19.38 10.69 -17.24
C VAL A 71 19.94 12.07 -17.60
N THR A 72 21.12 12.11 -18.21
CA THR A 72 21.72 13.36 -18.69
C THR A 72 21.58 13.48 -20.20
N TYR A 73 21.54 14.72 -20.69
CA TYR A 73 21.70 15.02 -22.10
C TYR A 73 23.19 15.20 -22.39
N ASP A 74 23.68 14.54 -23.43
CA ASP A 74 25.05 14.72 -23.92
C ASP A 74 24.99 15.59 -25.18
N GLU A 75 25.73 16.70 -25.21
CA GLU A 75 25.72 17.58 -26.39
C GLU A 75 26.31 16.88 -27.63
N GLU A 76 27.17 15.89 -27.41
CA GLU A 76 27.75 15.06 -28.47
C GLU A 76 26.69 14.18 -29.18
N ASP A 77 25.51 13.98 -28.56
CA ASP A 77 24.43 13.16 -29.12
C ASP A 77 23.60 13.88 -30.21
N LYS A 78 23.86 15.16 -30.51
CA LYS A 78 23.10 15.94 -31.51
C LYS A 78 23.16 15.39 -32.95
N GLY A 79 24.05 14.43 -33.24
CA GLY A 79 24.25 13.85 -34.57
C GLY A 79 23.78 12.40 -34.75
N HIS A 80 23.34 11.73 -33.69
CA HIS A 80 22.94 10.31 -33.72
C HIS A 80 21.46 10.16 -33.35
N GLU A 81 20.57 10.69 -34.18
CA GLU A 81 19.18 10.26 -34.14
C GLU A 81 19.14 8.79 -34.58
N ILE A 82 18.99 7.89 -33.61
CA ILE A 82 18.69 6.48 -33.88
C ILE A 82 17.38 6.48 -34.69
N ASP A 83 17.47 6.10 -35.97
CA ASP A 83 16.34 6.02 -36.88
C ASP A 83 15.16 5.30 -36.20
N GLN A 84 14.01 5.96 -36.19
CA GLN A 84 12.85 5.60 -35.37
C GLN A 84 12.13 4.31 -35.83
N GLU A 85 12.60 3.62 -36.87
CA GLU A 85 11.73 2.78 -37.70
C GLU A 85 11.56 1.31 -37.29
N GLU A 86 12.39 0.73 -36.42
CA GLU A 86 12.16 -0.65 -35.93
C GLU A 86 12.23 -0.75 -34.41
N LEU A 87 11.29 -0.06 -33.76
CA LEU A 87 11.11 -0.15 -32.32
C LEU A 87 10.38 -1.46 -31.97
N MET A 88 11.14 -2.52 -31.70
CA MET A 88 10.60 -3.75 -31.11
C MET A 88 9.89 -3.44 -29.78
N ALA A 89 8.59 -3.73 -29.72
CA ALA A 89 7.80 -3.61 -28.50
C ALA A 89 8.23 -4.67 -27.47
N TRP A 90 8.26 -4.30 -26.19
CA TRP A 90 8.50 -5.27 -25.12
C TRP A 90 7.19 -6.00 -24.79
N THR A 91 6.87 -7.01 -25.60
CA THR A 91 5.59 -7.73 -25.55
C THR A 91 5.34 -8.52 -24.25
N ARG A 92 6.30 -8.55 -23.32
CA ARG A 92 6.18 -9.27 -22.03
C ARG A 92 6.51 -8.40 -20.82
N LEU A 93 6.82 -7.11 -21.01
CA LEU A 93 7.15 -6.22 -19.89
C LEU A 93 5.88 -5.93 -19.09
N LYS A 94 5.75 -6.52 -17.92
CA LYS A 94 4.58 -6.38 -17.04
C LYS A 94 4.78 -5.34 -15.94
N ARG A 95 6.02 -5.15 -15.49
CA ARG A 95 6.33 -4.32 -14.33
C ARG A 95 7.43 -3.30 -14.64
N LEU A 96 7.15 -2.04 -14.33
CA LEU A 96 8.08 -0.94 -14.49
C LEU A 96 8.28 -0.22 -13.16
N VAL A 97 9.53 -0.09 -12.73
CA VAL A 97 9.91 0.63 -11.50
C VAL A 97 10.80 1.80 -11.89
N LEU A 98 10.38 3.02 -11.54
CA LEU A 98 11.08 4.26 -11.85
C LEU A 98 11.47 4.97 -10.55
N LEU A 99 12.76 5.04 -10.27
CA LEU A 99 13.34 5.72 -9.11
C LEU A 99 14.27 6.83 -9.65
N LEU A 100 13.73 7.97 -10.07
CA LEU A 100 14.53 9.00 -10.75
C LEU A 100 14.87 10.14 -9.80
N ASN A 101 15.88 10.93 -10.17
CA ASN A 101 16.27 12.11 -9.41
C ASN A 101 15.50 13.36 -9.92
N PRO A 102 15.06 14.27 -9.03
CA PRO A 102 14.18 15.40 -9.36
C PRO A 102 14.69 16.46 -10.35
N ASN A 103 15.98 16.48 -10.69
CA ASN A 103 16.66 17.64 -11.29
C ASN A 103 16.83 17.61 -12.83
N GLU A 104 15.92 17.00 -13.59
CA GLU A 104 16.14 16.78 -15.03
C GLU A 104 15.13 17.48 -15.94
N SER A 105 15.53 18.60 -16.55
CA SER A 105 14.84 19.21 -17.70
C SER A 105 15.19 18.56 -19.04
N ASP A 106 16.31 17.83 -19.11
CA ASP A 106 17.00 17.56 -20.38
C ASP A 106 16.67 16.20 -21.00
N SER A 107 15.79 15.41 -20.36
CA SER A 107 15.39 14.06 -20.80
C SER A 107 14.04 14.01 -21.54
N LYS A 108 13.51 15.14 -22.02
CA LYS A 108 12.17 15.22 -22.64
C LYS A 108 11.93 14.24 -23.80
N ALA A 109 12.94 13.96 -24.63
CA ALA A 109 12.83 13.05 -25.76
C ALA A 109 13.02 11.56 -25.40
N PHE A 110 13.45 11.25 -24.17
CA PHE A 110 13.63 9.88 -23.71
C PHE A 110 12.30 9.24 -23.32
N TRP A 111 11.50 9.94 -22.52
CA TRP A 111 10.29 9.39 -21.91
C TRP A 111 9.23 8.95 -22.91
N PRO A 112 8.86 9.75 -23.93
CA PRO A 112 7.93 9.29 -24.96
C PRO A 112 8.41 8.05 -25.70
N TRP A 113 9.73 7.92 -25.91
CA TRP A 113 10.32 6.73 -26.53
C TRP A 113 10.18 5.49 -25.64
N LEU A 114 10.36 5.65 -24.33
CA LEU A 114 10.18 4.57 -23.36
C LEU A 114 8.71 4.13 -23.28
N TRP A 115 7.78 5.08 -23.18
CA TRP A 115 6.34 4.77 -23.03
C TRP A 115 5.77 3.96 -24.18
N ARG A 116 6.22 4.19 -25.42
CA ARG A 116 5.80 3.39 -26.60
C ARG A 116 6.14 1.90 -26.49
N ARG A 117 7.04 1.53 -25.58
CA ARG A 117 7.42 0.13 -25.33
C ARG A 117 6.71 -0.50 -24.14
N CYS A 118 5.91 0.28 -23.42
CA CYS A 118 5.25 -0.12 -22.18
C CYS A 118 3.78 -0.53 -22.40
N SER A 119 3.41 -0.95 -23.61
CA SER A 119 2.03 -1.32 -23.96
C SER A 119 1.48 -2.52 -23.18
N GLU A 120 2.39 -3.35 -22.65
CA GLU A 120 2.08 -4.55 -21.87
C GLU A 120 2.24 -4.36 -20.36
N VAL A 121 2.64 -3.16 -19.90
CA VAL A 121 2.86 -2.89 -18.48
C VAL A 121 1.53 -2.93 -17.73
N GLU A 122 1.48 -3.72 -16.66
CA GLU A 122 0.32 -3.89 -15.77
C GLU A 122 0.53 -3.17 -14.43
N GLU A 123 1.80 -3.04 -13.98
CA GLU A 123 2.20 -2.44 -12.72
C GLU A 123 3.30 -1.38 -12.90
N LEU A 124 3.07 -0.21 -12.32
CA LEU A 124 4.00 0.92 -12.31
C LEU A 124 4.35 1.32 -10.88
N ARG A 125 5.64 1.37 -10.55
CA ARG A 125 6.13 1.91 -9.27
C ARG A 125 6.94 3.17 -9.51
N LEU A 126 6.64 4.23 -8.78
CA LEU A 126 7.22 5.55 -8.95
C LEU A 126 7.88 6.01 -7.65
N GLY A 127 9.11 6.48 -7.74
CA GLY A 127 9.83 7.10 -6.63
C GLY A 127 10.62 8.34 -7.03
N HIS A 128 10.58 9.35 -6.16
CA HIS A 128 11.32 10.62 -6.28
C HIS A 128 11.19 11.36 -7.64
N LEU A 129 10.04 11.21 -8.32
CA LEU A 129 9.82 11.84 -9.61
C LEU A 129 9.38 13.31 -9.44
N THR A 130 9.86 14.21 -10.30
CA THR A 130 9.26 15.54 -10.47
C THR A 130 9.11 15.99 -11.92
N PRO A 131 10.10 15.82 -12.83
CA PRO A 131 9.99 16.42 -14.17
C PRO A 131 9.20 15.58 -15.18
N ILE A 132 9.03 14.27 -14.94
CA ILE A 132 8.49 13.35 -15.96
C ILE A 132 6.97 13.15 -15.90
N PHE A 133 6.29 13.76 -14.92
CA PHE A 133 4.89 13.48 -14.62
C PHE A 133 3.92 13.82 -15.74
N GLU A 134 4.16 14.90 -16.48
CA GLU A 134 3.31 15.31 -17.60
C GLU A 134 3.42 14.29 -18.75
N SER A 135 4.66 13.99 -19.19
CA SER A 135 4.90 12.96 -20.20
C SER A 135 4.43 11.57 -19.77
N LEU A 136 4.57 11.24 -18.48
CA LEU A 136 4.09 9.97 -17.95
C LEU A 136 2.56 9.89 -17.98
N ALA A 137 1.85 10.94 -17.57
CA ALA A 137 0.38 10.97 -17.63
C ALA A 137 -0.12 10.80 -19.07
N GLU A 138 0.50 11.49 -20.04
CA GLU A 138 0.22 11.29 -21.48
C GLU A 138 0.50 9.85 -21.91
N GLY A 139 1.66 9.31 -21.53
CA GLY A 139 2.05 7.93 -21.84
C GLY A 139 1.09 6.89 -21.26
N ILE A 140 0.59 7.09 -20.04
CA ILE A 140 -0.38 6.19 -19.41
C ILE A 140 -1.71 6.21 -20.19
N SER A 141 -2.21 7.39 -20.53
CA SER A 141 -3.46 7.55 -21.27
C SER A 141 -3.43 6.82 -22.62
N ASP A 142 -2.34 6.99 -23.36
CA ASP A 142 -2.32 6.64 -24.79
C ASP A 142 -1.57 5.33 -25.09
N LEU A 143 -0.58 4.98 -24.27
CA LEU A 143 0.41 3.95 -24.61
C LEU A 143 0.47 2.79 -23.62
N MET A 144 -0.21 2.85 -22.47
CA MET A 144 -0.20 1.78 -21.45
C MET A 144 -1.60 1.24 -21.15
N PRO A 145 -2.30 0.65 -22.14
CA PRO A 145 -3.69 0.23 -21.98
C PRO A 145 -3.90 -0.89 -20.94
N ARG A 146 -2.85 -1.62 -20.55
CA ARG A 146 -2.95 -2.70 -19.55
C ARG A 146 -2.65 -2.24 -18.12
N LEU A 147 -2.17 -1.02 -17.95
CA LEU A 147 -1.74 -0.51 -16.66
C LEU A 147 -2.96 -0.35 -15.74
N ASN A 148 -2.91 -1.03 -14.60
CA ASN A 148 -4.01 -1.00 -13.63
C ASN A 148 -3.54 -1.04 -12.17
N ARG A 149 -2.22 -1.07 -11.93
CA ARG A 149 -1.62 -1.00 -10.59
C ARG A 149 -0.59 0.12 -10.55
N ILE A 150 -0.65 0.93 -9.51
CA ILE A 150 0.30 2.02 -9.32
C ILE A 150 0.73 2.15 -7.86
N HIS A 151 2.03 2.21 -7.63
CA HIS A 151 2.63 2.44 -6.32
C HIS A 151 3.45 3.73 -6.34
N PHE A 152 3.21 4.62 -5.38
CA PHE A 152 3.97 5.84 -5.16
C PHE A 152 4.82 5.69 -3.90
N SER A 153 6.13 5.80 -4.04
CA SER A 153 7.04 5.87 -2.90
C SER A 153 7.26 7.32 -2.45
N GLY A 154 7.97 7.45 -1.33
CA GLY A 154 8.19 8.70 -0.62
C GLY A 154 8.86 9.77 -1.48
N GLY A 155 8.56 11.03 -1.13
CA GLY A 155 9.13 12.21 -1.80
C GLY A 155 8.51 12.56 -3.15
N THR A 156 7.46 11.85 -3.57
CA THR A 156 6.72 12.19 -4.78
C THR A 156 5.92 13.48 -4.59
N ASN A 157 5.97 14.41 -5.55
CA ASN A 157 5.23 15.67 -5.46
C ASN A 157 3.70 15.44 -5.49
N PRO A 158 2.97 15.77 -4.41
CA PRO A 158 1.53 15.53 -4.30
C PRO A 158 0.71 16.12 -5.44
N LYS A 159 1.12 17.29 -5.97
CA LYS A 159 0.41 17.99 -7.05
C LYS A 159 0.37 17.21 -8.35
N ARG A 160 1.34 16.32 -8.56
CA ARG A 160 1.48 15.55 -9.79
C ARG A 160 0.87 14.16 -9.71
N ILE A 161 0.74 13.60 -8.51
CA ILE A 161 0.08 12.29 -8.27
C ILE A 161 -1.35 12.31 -8.83
N GLY A 162 -2.12 13.36 -8.57
CA GLY A 162 -3.49 13.48 -9.09
C GLY A 162 -3.56 13.43 -10.62
N ALA A 163 -2.62 14.06 -11.33
CA ALA A 163 -2.58 14.03 -12.80
C ALA A 163 -2.31 12.61 -13.33
N VAL A 164 -1.38 11.87 -12.72
CA VAL A 164 -1.12 10.47 -13.09
C VAL A 164 -2.29 9.56 -12.74
N LEU A 165 -2.91 9.72 -11.56
CA LEU A 165 -4.10 8.95 -11.23
C LEU A 165 -5.24 9.21 -12.23
N SER A 166 -5.44 10.46 -12.64
CA SER A 166 -6.50 10.83 -13.60
C SER A 166 -6.23 10.33 -15.03
N SER A 167 -4.99 10.00 -15.37
CA SER A 167 -4.63 9.56 -16.72
C SER A 167 -5.08 8.15 -17.08
N CYS A 168 -5.40 7.31 -16.09
CA CYS A 168 -5.88 5.95 -16.34
C CYS A 168 -7.40 5.91 -16.55
N HIS A 169 -7.85 6.04 -17.80
CA HIS A 169 -9.27 6.03 -18.16
C HIS A 169 -10.00 4.69 -17.91
N ARG A 170 -9.25 3.59 -17.71
CA ARG A 170 -9.81 2.24 -17.49
C ARG A 170 -10.14 1.95 -16.03
N GLY A 171 -9.71 2.80 -15.11
CA GLY A 171 -9.83 2.55 -13.68
C GLY A 171 -8.59 1.88 -13.10
N TRP A 172 -8.17 2.33 -11.91
CA TRP A 172 -7.16 1.62 -11.12
C TRP A 172 -7.77 0.45 -10.36
N LYS A 173 -7.09 -0.70 -10.41
CA LYS A 173 -7.39 -1.87 -9.56
C LYS A 173 -6.61 -1.83 -8.26
N GLU A 174 -5.36 -1.37 -8.31
CA GLU A 174 -4.51 -1.28 -7.13
C GLU A 174 -3.84 0.08 -7.07
N VAL A 175 -3.97 0.75 -5.93
CA VAL A 175 -3.29 2.01 -5.65
C VAL A 175 -2.59 1.89 -4.30
N ASP A 176 -1.28 2.07 -4.31
CA ASP A 176 -0.47 2.25 -3.11
C ASP A 176 0.09 3.65 -3.10
N ILE A 177 -0.33 4.42 -2.10
CA ILE A 177 0.10 5.81 -1.89
C ILE A 177 0.71 5.98 -0.52
N SER A 178 1.08 4.90 0.17
CA SER A 178 1.56 4.90 1.57
C SER A 178 2.47 6.08 1.92
N GLU A 179 3.48 6.33 1.09
CA GLU A 179 4.48 7.36 1.39
C GLU A 179 4.22 8.73 0.71
N ALA A 180 3.06 8.91 0.07
CA ALA A 180 2.68 10.16 -0.57
C ALA A 180 1.88 11.07 0.39
N SER A 181 1.98 12.39 0.18
CA SER A 181 1.01 13.30 0.79
C SER A 181 -0.18 13.48 -0.13
N LEU A 182 -1.40 13.49 0.42
CA LEU A 182 -2.61 13.68 -0.37
C LEU A 182 -3.15 15.09 -0.27
N ILE A 183 -3.17 15.78 -1.41
CA ILE A 183 -3.84 17.08 -1.58
C ILE A 183 -5.24 16.87 -2.19
N PRO A 184 -6.15 17.87 -2.12
CA PRO A 184 -7.53 17.72 -2.59
C PRO A 184 -7.67 17.20 -4.03
N SER A 185 -6.82 17.64 -4.97
CA SER A 185 -6.87 17.15 -6.36
C SER A 185 -6.54 15.67 -6.46
N THR A 186 -5.52 15.19 -5.76
CA THR A 186 -5.16 13.77 -5.72
C THR A 186 -6.27 12.91 -5.15
N LYS A 187 -6.94 13.41 -4.11
CA LYS A 187 -8.11 12.72 -3.52
C LYS A 187 -9.25 12.63 -4.53
N ALA A 188 -9.58 13.72 -5.20
CA ALA A 188 -10.63 13.74 -6.22
C ALA A 188 -10.34 12.73 -7.33
N SER A 189 -9.10 12.73 -7.87
CA SER A 189 -8.67 11.77 -8.88
C SER A 189 -8.77 10.33 -8.38
N LEU A 190 -8.36 10.04 -7.14
CA LEU A 190 -8.48 8.69 -6.58
C LEU A 190 -9.95 8.23 -6.45
N MET A 191 -10.86 9.14 -6.09
CA MET A 191 -12.29 8.86 -5.97
C MET A 191 -12.99 8.56 -7.31
N GLU A 192 -12.38 8.93 -8.45
CA GLU A 192 -12.90 8.58 -9.78
C GLU A 192 -12.78 7.07 -10.07
N HIS A 193 -11.88 6.37 -9.37
CA HIS A 193 -11.58 4.95 -9.60
C HIS A 193 -12.28 3.99 -8.63
N CYS A 194 -13.19 4.48 -7.79
CA CYS A 194 -13.85 3.67 -6.77
C CYS A 194 -14.52 2.40 -7.33
N SER A 195 -15.09 2.46 -8.54
CA SER A 195 -15.80 1.31 -9.14
C SER A 195 -14.88 0.15 -9.53
N THR A 196 -13.59 0.39 -9.76
CA THR A 196 -12.61 -0.63 -10.20
C THR A 196 -11.62 -1.02 -9.12
N LEU A 197 -11.53 -0.25 -8.04
CA LEU A 197 -10.51 -0.41 -7.01
C LEU A 197 -10.71 -1.71 -6.22
N GLU A 198 -9.72 -2.59 -6.26
CA GLU A 198 -9.66 -3.87 -5.55
C GLU A 198 -8.72 -3.81 -4.34
N ARG A 199 -7.64 -3.02 -4.41
CA ARG A 199 -6.66 -2.86 -3.33
C ARG A 199 -6.27 -1.40 -3.15
N LEU A 200 -6.36 -0.91 -1.92
CA LEU A 200 -5.99 0.46 -1.57
C LEU A 200 -5.09 0.47 -0.33
N VAL A 201 -3.89 1.02 -0.49
CA VAL A 201 -2.93 1.21 0.61
C VAL A 201 -2.74 2.69 0.86
N LEU A 202 -3.15 3.13 2.05
CA LEU A 202 -3.12 4.49 2.58
C LEU A 202 -2.13 4.62 3.76
N ASP A 203 -1.28 3.62 3.97
CA ASP A 203 -0.44 3.48 5.15
C ASP A 203 0.50 4.68 5.35
N GLY A 204 0.42 5.42 6.46
CA GLY A 204 1.26 6.61 6.68
C GLY A 204 0.89 7.85 5.84
N ASN A 205 -0.25 7.85 5.14
CA ASN A 205 -0.71 9.04 4.40
C ASN A 205 -1.20 10.14 5.34
N TYR A 206 -0.46 11.24 5.37
CA TYR A 206 -0.92 12.50 5.94
C TYR A 206 -1.79 13.22 4.91
N GLY A 207 -3.04 13.49 5.28
CA GLY A 207 -3.93 14.33 4.48
C GLY A 207 -5.33 13.78 4.27
N LEU A 208 -5.58 12.47 4.46
CA LEU A 208 -6.94 11.93 4.44
C LEU A 208 -7.61 12.08 5.79
N THR A 209 -8.79 12.70 5.76
CA THR A 209 -9.72 12.71 6.90
C THR A 209 -10.41 11.36 7.02
N ASP A 210 -10.89 11.04 8.21
CA ASP A 210 -11.62 9.79 8.45
C ASP A 210 -12.87 9.65 7.57
N ARG A 211 -13.54 10.78 7.27
CA ARG A 211 -14.71 10.80 6.38
C ARG A 211 -14.33 10.41 4.95
N GLU A 212 -13.17 10.84 4.48
CA GLU A 212 -12.67 10.45 3.15
C GLU A 212 -12.27 8.97 3.14
N LYS A 213 -11.68 8.44 4.21
CA LYS A 213 -11.40 7.00 4.35
C LYS A 213 -12.70 6.18 4.31
N VAL A 214 -13.74 6.59 5.04
CA VAL A 214 -15.08 5.96 5.01
C VAL A 214 -15.73 6.09 3.64
N ALA A 215 -15.53 7.21 2.93
CA ALA A 215 -16.06 7.37 1.58
C ALA A 215 -15.55 6.31 0.59
N PHE A 216 -14.32 5.81 0.75
CA PHE A 216 -13.83 4.67 -0.05
C PHE A 216 -14.61 3.40 0.26
N LEU A 217 -14.82 3.06 1.54
CA LEU A 217 -15.63 1.90 1.95
C LEU A 217 -17.06 1.99 1.40
N ALA A 218 -17.65 3.19 1.45
CA ALA A 218 -18.99 3.46 0.96
C ALA A 218 -19.12 3.42 -0.57
N ARG A 219 -18.04 3.66 -1.33
CA ARG A 219 -18.10 3.83 -2.80
C ARG A 219 -17.37 2.77 -3.61
N CYS A 220 -16.55 1.91 -3.00
CA CYS A 220 -15.74 0.94 -3.71
C CYS A 220 -16.31 -0.49 -3.63
N PRO A 221 -17.27 -0.89 -4.50
CA PRO A 221 -17.93 -2.19 -4.40
C PRO A 221 -17.02 -3.40 -4.64
N MET A 222 -15.87 -3.19 -5.30
CA MET A 222 -14.90 -4.24 -5.62
C MET A 222 -13.73 -4.29 -4.64
N LEU A 223 -13.70 -3.43 -3.62
CA LEU A 223 -12.58 -3.32 -2.70
C LEU A 223 -12.42 -4.60 -1.88
N ARG A 224 -11.28 -5.25 -2.00
CA ARG A 224 -10.90 -6.49 -1.32
C ARG A 224 -9.90 -6.25 -0.20
N GLU A 225 -9.03 -5.26 -0.36
CA GLU A 225 -8.00 -4.94 0.61
C GLU A 225 -7.94 -3.44 0.86
N LEU A 226 -8.10 -3.05 2.12
CA LEU A 226 -7.88 -1.69 2.60
C LEU A 226 -6.85 -1.70 3.71
N ILE A 227 -5.74 -0.99 3.50
CA ILE A 227 -4.69 -0.79 4.50
C ILE A 227 -4.60 0.70 4.83
N CYS A 228 -4.95 1.05 6.06
CA CYS A 228 -4.91 2.42 6.60
C CYS A 228 -4.17 2.45 7.95
N THR A 229 -3.11 1.65 8.08
CA THR A 229 -2.24 1.72 9.27
C THR A 229 -1.38 2.97 9.22
N ALA A 230 -0.65 3.25 10.31
CA ALA A 230 0.37 4.28 10.32
C ALA A 230 1.71 3.60 10.57
N THR A 231 2.39 3.06 9.56
CA THR A 231 3.80 2.70 9.77
C THR A 231 4.59 4.00 9.90
N GLN A 232 4.96 4.39 11.12
CA GLN A 232 5.73 5.61 11.38
C GLN A 232 7.12 5.51 10.76
N ARG A 233 7.30 6.12 9.58
CA ARG A 233 8.62 6.53 9.09
C ARG A 233 8.83 8.02 9.34
N GLY A 234 8.95 8.44 10.60
CA GLY A 234 9.37 9.81 10.93
C GLY A 234 8.91 10.37 12.28
N TYR A 235 9.46 11.52 12.67
CA TYR A 235 9.26 12.17 13.97
C TYR A 235 7.89 12.85 14.18
N ARG A 236 7.00 12.90 13.16
CA ARG A 236 5.70 13.60 13.28
C ARG A 236 4.59 12.63 13.71
N GLN A 237 4.12 12.84 14.94
CA GLN A 237 3.16 12.02 15.69
C GLN A 237 1.69 12.27 15.31
N GLU A 238 1.36 12.49 14.04
CA GLU A 238 -0.05 12.51 13.65
C GLU A 238 -0.54 11.07 13.48
N VAL A 239 -1.38 10.66 14.42
CA VAL A 239 -1.98 9.34 14.50
C VAL A 239 -2.98 9.17 13.35
N SER A 240 -2.65 8.37 12.34
CA SER A 240 -3.59 8.06 11.24
C SER A 240 -4.54 6.92 11.66
N GLY A 241 -5.47 7.23 12.55
CA GLY A 241 -6.57 6.32 12.93
C GLY A 241 -7.87 6.63 12.20
N PHE A 242 -8.92 5.88 12.50
CA PHE A 242 -10.32 6.26 12.33
C PHE A 242 -10.89 6.62 13.69
N SER A 243 -11.42 7.82 13.86
CA SER A 243 -12.29 8.12 15.00
C SER A 243 -13.46 7.14 15.02
N SER A 244 -13.72 6.53 16.17
CA SER A 244 -14.79 5.53 16.37
C SER A 244 -16.14 6.04 15.84
N HIS A 245 -16.49 7.29 16.13
CA HIS A 245 -17.73 7.94 15.67
C HIS A 245 -17.86 8.00 14.15
N ILE A 246 -16.76 8.22 13.44
CA ILE A 246 -16.76 8.27 11.98
C ILE A 246 -16.75 6.85 11.39
N PHE A 247 -15.99 5.93 11.98
CA PHE A 247 -15.93 4.53 11.54
C PHE A 247 -17.28 3.82 11.65
N ILE A 248 -18.04 4.10 12.72
CA ILE A 248 -19.39 3.55 12.92
C ILE A 248 -20.30 3.95 11.75
N ASP A 249 -20.17 5.16 11.20
CA ASP A 249 -20.90 5.67 10.03
C ASP A 249 -22.42 5.44 10.13
N ARG A 250 -23.00 5.83 11.27
CA ARG A 250 -24.45 5.85 11.46
C ARG A 250 -25.07 7.02 10.70
N ASP A 251 -26.23 6.77 10.12
CA ASP A 251 -27.08 7.80 9.59
C ASP A 251 -27.72 8.58 10.76
N PRO A 252 -27.58 9.92 10.79
CA PRO A 252 -28.04 10.71 11.94
C PRO A 252 -29.56 10.77 12.07
N ASP A 253 -30.30 10.53 10.98
CA ASP A 253 -31.76 10.64 10.96
C ASP A 253 -32.42 9.33 11.39
N THR A 254 -31.88 8.20 10.95
CA THR A 254 -32.41 6.86 11.25
C THR A 254 -31.74 6.18 12.44
N GLY A 255 -30.51 6.59 12.77
CA GLY A 255 -29.64 5.89 13.72
C GLY A 255 -29.10 4.55 13.19
N GLU A 256 -29.43 4.15 11.96
CA GLU A 256 -28.97 2.90 11.37
C GLU A 256 -27.55 3.01 10.79
N LEU A 257 -26.87 1.87 10.68
CA LEU A 257 -25.57 1.80 10.01
C LEU A 257 -25.76 1.97 8.50
N LYS A 258 -25.14 3.01 7.91
CA LYS A 258 -25.12 3.17 6.45
C LYS A 258 -24.44 1.98 5.79
N THR A 259 -24.96 1.51 4.66
CA THR A 259 -24.38 0.36 3.95
C THR A 259 -23.10 0.77 3.21
N TRP A 260 -22.01 0.06 3.47
CA TRP A 260 -20.79 0.21 2.67
C TRP A 260 -20.87 -0.62 1.40
N ALA A 261 -20.42 -0.08 0.27
CA ALA A 261 -20.43 -0.80 -1.00
C ALA A 261 -19.55 -2.06 -0.96
N CYS A 262 -18.47 -2.05 -0.17
CA CYS A 262 -17.53 -3.15 -0.06
C CYS A 262 -17.87 -4.24 0.97
N GLU A 263 -19.02 -4.19 1.65
CA GLU A 263 -19.35 -5.14 2.75
C GLU A 263 -19.22 -6.61 2.35
N SER A 264 -19.55 -6.92 1.09
CA SER A 264 -19.48 -8.26 0.53
C SER A 264 -18.17 -8.59 -0.19
N SER A 265 -17.34 -7.60 -0.52
CA SER A 265 -16.10 -7.81 -1.29
C SER A 265 -14.85 -7.78 -0.41
N LEU A 266 -14.90 -7.08 0.72
CA LEU A 266 -13.73 -6.82 1.56
C LEU A 266 -13.25 -8.09 2.26
N LYS A 267 -11.96 -8.40 2.08
CA LYS A 267 -11.28 -9.58 2.61
C LYS A 267 -10.18 -9.22 3.60
N VAL A 268 -9.49 -8.11 3.40
CA VAL A 268 -8.39 -7.67 4.26
C VAL A 268 -8.69 -6.23 4.70
N LEU A 269 -8.76 -6.03 6.01
CA LEU A 269 -8.93 -4.72 6.61
C LEU A 269 -7.82 -4.52 7.65
N ARG A 270 -6.94 -3.55 7.40
CA ARG A 270 -5.90 -3.14 8.34
C ARG A 270 -6.13 -1.69 8.72
N VAL A 271 -6.59 -1.46 9.94
CA VAL A 271 -6.98 -0.12 10.40
C VAL A 271 -6.65 0.04 11.87
N MET A 272 -6.50 1.29 12.29
CA MET A 272 -6.53 1.64 13.70
C MET A 272 -7.81 2.42 13.99
N ILE A 273 -8.54 2.01 15.03
CA ILE A 273 -9.76 2.69 15.47
C ILE A 273 -9.46 3.37 16.80
N ILE A 274 -9.63 4.68 16.83
CA ILE A 274 -9.28 5.57 17.95
C ILE A 274 -10.54 6.19 18.56
N ASP A 275 -10.34 7.04 19.58
CA ASP A 275 -11.42 7.75 20.28
C ASP A 275 -12.46 6.81 20.91
N ILE A 276 -12.01 5.70 21.48
CA ILE A 276 -12.83 4.85 22.35
C ILE A 276 -12.30 5.03 23.77
N PRO A 277 -13.07 5.67 24.68
CA PRO A 277 -12.61 5.85 26.05
C PRO A 277 -12.54 4.48 26.77
N ARG A 278 -11.45 4.27 27.51
CA ARG A 278 -11.14 3.03 28.26
C ARG A 278 -10.77 3.36 29.71
N PRO A 279 -11.73 3.81 30.55
CA PRO A 279 -11.45 4.30 31.90
C PRO A 279 -10.81 3.25 32.83
N GLU A 280 -10.99 1.97 32.55
CA GLU A 280 -10.40 0.84 33.27
C GLU A 280 -8.89 0.70 33.02
N THR A 281 -8.40 1.22 31.90
CA THR A 281 -6.97 1.19 31.56
C THR A 281 -6.25 2.39 32.20
N TYR A 282 -5.86 2.25 33.46
CA TYR A 282 -5.05 3.29 34.12
C TYR A 282 -3.58 3.21 33.68
N PHE A 283 -3.17 4.12 32.80
CA PHE A 283 -1.76 4.31 32.44
C PHE A 283 -1.27 5.71 32.79
N PRO A 284 -0.19 5.86 33.58
CA PRO A 284 0.46 7.15 33.81
C PRO A 284 0.91 7.77 32.47
N GLY A 285 0.57 9.03 32.20
CA GLY A 285 1.06 9.77 31.02
C GLY A 285 0.09 9.90 29.82
N LEU A 286 -1.01 9.14 29.79
CA LEU A 286 -2.07 9.33 28.78
C LEU A 286 -2.73 10.73 28.87
N PRO A 287 -3.02 11.40 27.74
CA PRO A 287 -3.78 12.64 27.72
C PRO A 287 -5.13 12.48 28.45
N PRO A 288 -5.56 13.46 29.28
CA PRO A 288 -6.80 13.34 30.05
C PRO A 288 -8.06 13.10 29.21
N HIS A 289 -8.11 13.63 27.98
CA HIS A 289 -9.27 13.51 27.11
C HIS A 289 -9.49 12.08 26.59
N MET A 290 -8.44 11.26 26.49
CA MET A 290 -8.56 9.85 26.07
C MET A 290 -9.15 8.96 27.17
N ARG A 291 -9.21 9.44 28.41
CA ARG A 291 -9.67 8.66 29.57
C ARG A 291 -11.09 8.99 30.00
N LYS A 292 -11.59 10.17 29.62
CA LYS A 292 -12.83 10.70 30.17
C LYS A 292 -13.99 10.33 29.26
N GLU A 293 -14.80 9.38 29.71
CA GLU A 293 -16.13 9.20 29.17
C GLU A 293 -16.96 10.48 29.38
N ALA A 294 -17.72 10.88 28.38
CA ALA A 294 -18.71 11.94 28.47
C ALA A 294 -19.86 11.54 29.42
N TYR A 295 -20.17 10.25 29.49
CA TYR A 295 -21.12 9.64 30.41
C TYR A 295 -20.70 8.19 30.72
N PRO A 296 -21.05 7.64 31.89
CA PRO A 296 -20.72 6.27 32.25
C PRO A 296 -21.18 5.25 31.20
N GLY A 297 -20.26 4.42 30.71
CA GLY A 297 -20.55 3.35 29.75
C GLY A 297 -20.42 3.74 28.27
N GLN A 298 -20.06 5.00 27.97
CA GLN A 298 -19.83 5.45 26.59
C GLN A 298 -18.80 4.57 25.86
N GLY A 299 -17.73 4.16 26.53
CA GLY A 299 -16.69 3.33 25.93
C GLY A 299 -17.25 1.99 25.46
N GLN A 300 -18.03 1.32 26.31
CA GLN A 300 -18.67 0.05 25.97
C GLN A 300 -19.69 0.21 24.84
N GLU A 301 -20.47 1.29 24.84
CA GLU A 301 -21.41 1.57 23.76
C GLU A 301 -20.69 1.72 22.41
N LEU A 302 -19.64 2.55 22.35
CA LEU A 302 -18.87 2.74 21.12
C LEU A 302 -18.21 1.45 20.63
N GLN A 303 -17.67 0.63 21.55
CA GLN A 303 -17.12 -0.69 21.19
C GLN A 303 -18.17 -1.59 20.56
N MET A 304 -19.35 -1.71 21.17
CA MET A 304 -20.44 -2.51 20.61
C MET A 304 -20.86 -2.03 19.23
N GLN A 305 -20.91 -0.71 19.00
CA GLN A 305 -21.27 -0.15 17.69
C GLN A 305 -20.18 -0.41 16.63
N VAL A 306 -18.90 -0.32 17.02
CA VAL A 306 -17.80 -0.70 16.13
C VAL A 306 -17.85 -2.19 15.80
N TYR A 307 -18.15 -3.05 16.77
CA TYR A 307 -18.34 -4.48 16.52
C TYR A 307 -19.52 -4.77 15.60
N GLU A 308 -20.64 -4.07 15.80
CA GLU A 308 -21.80 -4.18 14.90
C GLU A 308 -21.44 -3.81 13.46
N ARG A 309 -20.63 -2.75 13.28
CA ARG A 309 -20.09 -2.36 11.97
C ARG A 309 -19.18 -3.44 11.37
N LEU A 310 -18.21 -3.93 12.13
CA LEU A 310 -17.27 -4.97 11.66
C LEU A 310 -17.99 -6.29 11.32
N ALA A 311 -19.02 -6.66 12.08
CA ALA A 311 -19.81 -7.88 11.85
C ALA A 311 -20.54 -7.91 10.49
N ARG A 312 -20.70 -6.76 9.82
CA ARG A 312 -21.26 -6.68 8.46
C ARG A 312 -20.28 -7.15 7.39
N LEU A 313 -18.97 -7.19 7.67
CA LEU A 313 -17.91 -7.62 6.77
C LEU A 313 -17.78 -9.15 6.79
N ILE A 314 -18.84 -9.84 6.37
CA ILE A 314 -18.98 -11.30 6.52
C ILE A 314 -17.93 -12.12 5.75
N ASN A 315 -17.30 -11.52 4.74
CA ASN A 315 -16.26 -12.13 3.91
C ASN A 315 -14.84 -11.73 4.31
N LEU A 316 -14.68 -11.02 5.44
CA LEU A 316 -13.38 -10.61 5.94
C LEU A 316 -12.56 -11.84 6.36
N GLU A 317 -11.37 -11.97 5.80
CA GLU A 317 -10.43 -13.06 6.04
C GLU A 317 -9.31 -12.63 6.98
N THR A 318 -8.83 -11.39 6.86
CA THR A 318 -7.77 -10.83 7.72
C THR A 318 -8.23 -9.51 8.31
N LEU A 319 -8.22 -9.44 9.65
CA LEU A 319 -8.48 -8.21 10.40
C LEU A 319 -7.24 -7.82 11.20
N VAL A 320 -6.71 -6.64 10.93
CA VAL A 320 -5.63 -6.04 11.72
C VAL A 320 -6.17 -4.77 12.38
N LEU A 321 -6.18 -4.78 13.71
CA LEU A 321 -6.60 -3.66 14.55
C LEU A 321 -5.36 -3.15 15.30
N GLY A 322 -4.92 -1.92 15.01
CA GLY A 322 -3.75 -1.32 15.67
C GLY A 322 -2.63 -0.91 14.73
N GLU A 323 -1.49 -0.52 15.30
CA GLU A 323 -0.31 -0.02 14.59
C GLU A 323 0.87 -0.95 14.83
N VAL A 324 1.59 -1.35 13.79
CA VAL A 324 2.67 -2.36 13.87
C VAL A 324 3.96 -1.83 14.52
N ASP A 325 4.11 -0.52 14.74
CA ASP A 325 5.43 0.06 15.08
C ASP A 325 5.43 1.19 16.14
N SER A 326 4.34 1.36 16.90
CA SER A 326 4.25 2.46 17.88
C SER A 326 4.06 1.99 19.30
N LYS A 327 5.18 1.99 20.03
CA LYS A 327 5.21 1.87 21.50
C LYS A 327 4.54 3.06 22.24
N ARG A 328 3.88 3.98 21.55
CA ARG A 328 3.30 5.20 22.15
C ARG A 328 1.78 5.23 22.13
N LEU A 329 1.13 4.30 21.44
CA LEU A 329 -0.32 4.31 21.21
C LEU A 329 -1.06 3.12 21.82
N TYR A 330 -0.51 2.51 22.87
CA TYR A 330 -1.02 1.33 23.58
C TYR A 330 -2.47 1.39 24.13
N PHE A 331 -3.22 2.45 23.86
CA PHE A 331 -4.30 2.90 24.74
C PHE A 331 -5.60 3.27 24.05
N THR A 332 -5.62 3.28 22.71
CA THR A 332 -6.84 3.50 21.93
C THR A 332 -7.11 2.23 21.15
N GLY A 333 -8.14 1.48 21.56
CA GLY A 333 -8.46 0.23 20.90
C GLY A 333 -9.68 -0.46 21.49
N LEU A 334 -10.24 -1.36 20.69
CA LEU A 334 -11.33 -2.24 21.07
C LEU A 334 -10.87 -3.22 22.17
N ALA A 335 -11.65 -3.39 23.23
CA ALA A 335 -11.40 -4.45 24.20
C ALA A 335 -11.88 -5.75 23.58
N MET A 336 -11.00 -6.71 23.33
CA MET A 336 -11.37 -7.96 22.66
C MET A 336 -11.96 -9.00 23.63
N THR A 337 -12.92 -8.60 24.47
CA THR A 337 -13.60 -9.43 25.48
C THR A 337 -15.07 -9.71 25.13
N LEU A 338 -15.65 -10.77 25.68
CA LEU A 338 -17.09 -11.02 25.51
C LEU A 338 -17.95 -9.91 26.13
N GLU A 339 -17.54 -9.37 27.28
CA GLU A 339 -18.23 -8.29 27.99
C GLU A 339 -18.33 -6.99 27.18
N SER A 340 -17.32 -6.68 26.37
CA SER A 340 -17.32 -5.50 25.51
C SER A 340 -18.17 -5.64 24.24
N GLY A 341 -18.65 -6.86 23.96
CA GLY A 341 -19.49 -7.14 22.80
C GLY A 341 -18.83 -7.92 21.68
N LEU A 342 -17.67 -8.57 21.91
CA LEU A 342 -17.00 -9.43 20.92
C LEU A 342 -17.98 -10.45 20.28
N TYR A 343 -18.96 -10.94 21.04
CA TYR A 343 -19.97 -11.89 20.57
C TYR A 343 -20.74 -11.45 19.30
N ARG A 344 -20.82 -10.13 19.06
CA ARG A 344 -21.46 -9.55 17.87
C ARG A 344 -20.74 -9.91 16.58
N LEU A 345 -19.46 -10.25 16.65
CA LEU A 345 -18.64 -10.67 15.51
C LEU A 345 -18.85 -12.15 15.12
N SER A 346 -19.76 -12.89 15.76
CA SER A 346 -20.05 -14.31 15.48
C SER A 346 -20.33 -14.63 14.00
N ARG A 347 -20.80 -13.64 13.23
CA ARG A 347 -21.11 -13.81 11.80
C ARG A 347 -19.89 -13.79 10.87
N MET A 348 -18.71 -13.39 11.35
CA MET A 348 -17.48 -13.30 10.58
C MET A 348 -16.81 -14.67 10.38
N THR A 349 -17.57 -15.65 9.87
CA THR A 349 -17.14 -17.05 9.71
C THR A 349 -16.04 -17.24 8.66
N ALA A 350 -15.73 -16.21 7.86
CA ALA A 350 -14.63 -16.20 6.91
C ALA A 350 -13.28 -15.82 7.54
N LEU A 351 -13.27 -15.30 8.78
CA LEU A 351 -12.06 -14.79 9.43
C LEU A 351 -11.05 -15.91 9.64
N LYS A 352 -9.83 -15.66 9.19
CA LYS A 352 -8.67 -16.56 9.22
C LYS A 352 -7.59 -16.05 10.17
N GLU A 353 -7.39 -14.74 10.13
CA GLU A 353 -6.32 -14.08 10.86
C GLU A 353 -6.86 -12.84 11.60
N LEU A 354 -6.61 -12.81 12.90
CA LEU A 354 -6.85 -11.64 13.75
C LEU A 354 -5.51 -11.15 14.27
N HIS A 355 -5.18 -9.90 13.97
CA HIS A 355 -3.99 -9.23 14.48
C HIS A 355 -4.42 -8.05 15.32
N VAL A 356 -3.98 -7.99 16.57
CA VAL A 356 -4.23 -6.88 17.51
C VAL A 356 -2.93 -6.24 18.02
N PRO A 357 -2.01 -5.82 17.11
CA PRO A 357 -0.73 -5.20 17.47
C PRO A 357 -0.92 -4.05 18.45
N TYR A 358 -0.12 -4.05 19.53
CA TYR A 358 -0.01 -2.94 20.47
C TYR A 358 -1.35 -2.46 21.05
N MET A 359 -2.37 -3.31 21.03
CA MET A 359 -3.62 -3.07 21.73
C MET A 359 -3.49 -3.66 23.13
N THR A 360 -4.05 -2.96 24.13
CA THR A 360 -4.41 -3.56 25.43
C THR A 360 -5.65 -4.47 25.24
N ALA A 361 -5.53 -5.42 24.33
CA ALA A 361 -6.56 -6.40 24.03
C ALA A 361 -6.46 -7.49 25.10
N TRP A 362 -7.39 -7.44 26.07
CA TRP A 362 -7.56 -8.51 27.04
C TRP A 362 -8.27 -9.65 26.32
N ILE A 363 -7.51 -10.44 25.57
CA ILE A 363 -8.00 -11.71 25.05
C ILE A 363 -7.69 -12.71 26.16
N GLY A 364 -8.70 -13.34 26.76
CA GLY A 364 -8.53 -14.42 27.71
C GLY A 364 -8.72 -15.79 27.06
N LEU A 365 -8.59 -16.86 27.85
CA LEU A 365 -8.88 -18.22 27.37
C LEU A 365 -10.35 -18.37 26.93
N GLU A 366 -11.29 -17.75 27.66
CA GLU A 366 -12.72 -17.79 27.34
C GLU A 366 -13.00 -17.12 25.98
N GLU A 367 -12.40 -15.96 25.72
CA GLU A 367 -12.47 -15.30 24.41
C GLU A 367 -11.94 -16.18 23.29
N VAL A 368 -10.77 -16.81 23.46
CA VAL A 368 -10.20 -17.68 22.41
C VAL A 368 -11.08 -18.90 22.16
N GLN A 369 -11.63 -19.51 23.21
CA GLN A 369 -12.58 -20.62 23.05
C GLN A 369 -13.81 -20.19 22.26
N TRP A 370 -14.39 -19.03 22.61
CA TRP A 370 -15.52 -18.47 21.89
C TRP A 370 -15.17 -18.19 20.42
N MET A 371 -14.00 -17.59 20.15
CA MET A 371 -13.52 -17.31 18.79
C MET A 371 -13.35 -18.60 17.99
N ALA A 372 -12.78 -19.65 18.58
CA ALA A 372 -12.58 -20.94 17.92
C ALA A 372 -13.91 -21.62 17.55
N GLU A 373 -14.94 -21.48 18.39
CA GLU A 373 -16.28 -22.02 18.14
C GLU A 373 -17.00 -21.26 17.00
N HIS A 374 -16.88 -19.94 16.96
CA HIS A 374 -17.68 -19.08 16.06
C HIS A 374 -16.95 -18.70 14.76
N TRP A 375 -15.60 -18.77 14.73
CA TRP A 375 -14.77 -18.48 13.57
C TRP A 375 -14.01 -19.75 13.13
N PRO A 376 -14.68 -20.69 12.46
CA PRO A 376 -14.13 -22.03 12.19
C PRO A 376 -12.91 -22.05 11.25
N LYS A 377 -12.57 -20.91 10.63
CA LYS A 377 -11.40 -20.76 9.75
C LYS A 377 -10.22 -20.04 10.42
N LEU A 378 -10.41 -19.56 11.65
CA LEU A 378 -9.40 -18.84 12.41
C LEU A 378 -8.24 -19.78 12.73
N HIS A 379 -7.04 -19.37 12.32
CA HIS A 379 -5.82 -20.13 12.59
C HIS A 379 -4.65 -19.23 13.02
N VAL A 380 -4.81 -17.90 13.02
CA VAL A 380 -3.82 -16.97 13.56
C VAL A 380 -4.50 -15.95 14.47
N ILE A 381 -3.99 -15.83 15.69
CA ILE A 381 -4.23 -14.69 16.58
C ILE A 381 -2.86 -14.10 16.92
N ALA A 382 -2.56 -12.93 16.38
CA ALA A 382 -1.30 -12.23 16.63
C ALA A 382 -1.51 -11.06 17.59
N ALA A 383 -0.75 -11.04 18.67
CA ALA A 383 -0.74 -9.98 19.69
C ALA A 383 0.69 -9.72 20.13
N GLU A 384 1.01 -8.48 20.49
CA GLU A 384 2.37 -8.09 20.91
C GLU A 384 2.71 -8.60 22.31
N GLU A 385 1.76 -8.49 23.26
CA GLU A 385 1.94 -9.06 24.58
C GLU A 385 1.69 -10.56 24.52
N GLN A 386 2.63 -11.34 25.07
CA GLN A 386 2.47 -12.78 25.19
C GLN A 386 1.13 -13.06 25.90
N LEU A 387 0.22 -13.71 25.19
CA LEU A 387 -0.99 -14.25 25.78
C LEU A 387 -0.54 -15.25 26.85
N ASN A 388 -0.75 -14.89 28.12
CA ASN A 388 -0.26 -15.64 29.29
C ASN A 388 -0.79 -17.09 29.38
N PHE A 389 -1.62 -17.51 28.43
CA PHE A 389 -2.32 -18.79 28.36
C PHE A 389 -2.05 -19.52 27.04
N SER A 390 -0.91 -19.25 26.40
CA SER A 390 -0.55 -19.85 25.12
C SER A 390 -0.44 -21.38 25.18
N GLY A 391 0.00 -21.91 26.33
CA GLY A 391 0.05 -23.35 26.58
C GLY A 391 -1.34 -24.00 26.59
N GLU A 392 -2.29 -23.40 27.30
CA GLU A 392 -3.67 -23.88 27.38
C GLU A 392 -4.37 -23.79 26.03
N VAL A 393 -4.22 -22.69 25.29
CA VAL A 393 -4.82 -22.56 23.95
C VAL A 393 -4.26 -23.60 23.00
N GLN A 394 -2.95 -23.83 22.98
CA GLN A 394 -2.36 -24.85 22.12
C GLN A 394 -2.82 -26.27 22.49
N GLN A 395 -3.12 -26.52 23.78
CA GLN A 395 -3.65 -27.80 24.25
C GLN A 395 -5.10 -28.03 23.79
N TYR A 396 -5.98 -27.03 23.89
CA TYR A 396 -7.40 -27.18 23.54
C TYR A 396 -7.70 -26.92 22.06
N HIS A 397 -6.90 -26.07 21.40
CA HIS A 397 -7.10 -25.62 20.02
C HIS A 397 -5.77 -25.64 19.25
N PRO A 398 -5.20 -26.83 18.95
CA PRO A 398 -3.88 -26.94 18.35
C PRO A 398 -3.75 -26.34 16.93
N GLY A 399 -4.88 -26.05 16.28
CA GLY A 399 -4.92 -25.39 14.97
C GLY A 399 -4.85 -23.86 15.00
N ILE A 400 -4.87 -23.25 16.19
CA ILE A 400 -4.75 -21.79 16.36
C ILE A 400 -3.31 -21.47 16.73
N HIS A 401 -2.62 -20.74 15.86
CA HIS A 401 -1.30 -20.21 16.12
C HIS A 401 -1.41 -18.88 16.86
N LEU A 402 -0.83 -18.85 18.06
CA LEU A 402 -0.59 -17.62 18.81
C LEU A 402 0.83 -17.16 18.53
N GLY A 403 0.97 -16.05 17.80
CA GLY A 403 2.26 -15.53 17.35
C GLY A 403 2.50 -14.11 17.81
N SER A 404 3.77 -13.78 18.09
CA SER A 404 4.23 -12.39 18.05
C SER A 404 4.36 -11.94 16.60
N LEU A 405 4.19 -10.64 16.37
CA LEU A 405 4.44 -10.01 15.08
C LEU A 405 5.96 -9.85 14.89
N GLU A 406 6.67 -10.95 14.59
CA GLU A 406 8.10 -10.92 14.22
C GLU A 406 8.32 -10.90 12.70
#